data_AF-A0A2E5MCP0-F1
#
_entry.id   AF-A0A2E5MCP0-F1
#
_cell.length_a   1.000
_cell.length_b   1.000
_cell.length_c   1.000
_cell.angle_alpha   90.00
_cell.angle_beta   90.00
_cell.angle_gamma   90.00
#
_symmetry.space_group_name_H-M   'P 1'
#
loop_
_entity.id
_entity.type
_entity.pdbx_description
1 polymer ?
#
loop_
_entity_poly.entity_id
_entity_poly.type
_entity_poly.pdbx_seq_one_letter_code
_entity_poly.pdbx_strand_id
1 'polypeptide(L)'
;MTESENRSGSDLGKSFAYFQKILQQSGPAASASYGLLASVLIFTFLGWYIDAYNGSSPIGVLSGLAIGLILGFYHLLKTVRTHKP
;
A
#
# COMPACT_ATOMS: atom_id res chain seq x y z
N MET A 1 -37.08 25.95 15.82
CA MET A 1 -36.10 24.87 16.03
C MET A 1 -35.51 24.44 14.68
N THR A 2 -34.84 25.35 13.97
CA THR A 2 -34.29 25.12 12.60
C THR A 2 -32.78 25.39 12.50
N GLU A 3 -32.19 25.97 13.55
CA GLU A 3 -30.77 26.36 13.58
C GLU A 3 -29.81 25.18 13.79
N SER A 4 -30.26 24.09 14.43
CA SER A 4 -29.41 22.94 14.78
C SER A 4 -29.16 21.97 13.63
N GLU A 5 -30.11 21.84 12.71
CA GLU A 5 -30.02 20.91 11.57
C GLU A 5 -29.05 21.42 10.49
N ASN A 6 -29.05 22.73 10.23
CA ASN A 6 -28.18 23.36 9.23
C ASN A 6 -26.69 23.35 9.65
N ARG A 7 -26.43 23.55 10.96
CA ARG A 7 -25.07 23.46 11.52
C ARG A 7 -24.46 22.08 11.34
N SER A 8 -25.22 21.03 11.70
CA SER A 8 -24.79 19.63 11.57
C SER A 8 -24.42 19.26 10.12
N GLY A 9 -25.23 19.66 9.14
CA GLY A 9 -24.92 19.44 7.72
C GLY A 9 -23.62 20.14 7.27
N SER A 10 -23.37 21.35 7.77
CA SER A 10 -22.14 22.10 7.48
C SER A 10 -20.90 21.49 8.14
N ASP A 11 -21.01 20.97 9.35
CA ASP A 11 -19.92 20.37 10.12
C ASP A 11 -19.51 19.00 9.56
N LEU A 12 -20.50 18.20 9.10
CA LEU A 12 -20.24 16.94 8.39
C LEU A 12 -19.58 17.18 7.03
N GLY A 13 -20.06 18.17 6.25
CA GLY A 13 -19.45 18.53 4.97
C GLY A 13 -18.00 18.97 5.11
N LYS A 14 -17.69 19.77 6.14
CA LYS A 14 -16.31 20.16 6.47
C LYS A 14 -15.47 18.95 6.88
N SER A 15 -15.99 18.09 7.75
CA SER A 15 -15.28 16.88 8.21
C SER A 15 -14.97 15.94 7.04
N PHE A 16 -15.90 15.77 6.10
CA PHE A 16 -15.70 14.98 4.89
C PHE A 16 -14.65 15.62 3.95
N ALA A 17 -14.67 16.95 3.80
CA ALA A 17 -13.65 17.67 3.05
C ALA A 17 -12.25 17.54 3.67
N TYR A 18 -12.14 17.59 5.01
CA TYR A 18 -10.89 17.34 5.72
C TYR A 18 -10.43 15.89 5.55
N PHE A 19 -11.33 14.92 5.66
CA PHE A 19 -11.04 13.51 5.40
C PHE A 19 -10.53 13.29 3.97
N GLN A 20 -11.19 13.88 2.98
CA GLN A 20 -10.76 13.80 1.58
C GLN A 20 -9.39 14.46 1.37
N LYS A 21 -9.11 15.57 2.05
CA LYS A 21 -7.80 16.23 2.02
C LYS A 21 -6.70 15.34 2.63
N ILE A 22 -6.99 14.69 3.75
CA ILE A 22 -6.10 13.71 4.38
C ILE A 22 -5.88 12.51 3.45
N LEU A 23 -6.93 11.99 2.82
CA LEU A 23 -6.84 10.91 1.85
C LEU A 23 -6.04 11.30 0.60
N GLN A 24 -6.20 12.52 0.08
CA GLN A 24 -5.41 13.00 -1.06
C GLN A 24 -3.93 13.17 -0.70
N GLN A 25 -3.62 13.70 0.49
CA GLN A 25 -2.23 13.76 0.98
C GLN A 25 -1.65 12.37 1.25
N SER A 26 -2.47 11.42 1.71
CA SER A 26 -2.04 10.06 2.04
C SER A 26 -2.03 9.13 0.82
N GLY A 27 -2.72 9.50 -0.27
CA GLY A 27 -2.87 8.69 -1.48
C GLY A 27 -1.55 8.25 -2.11
N PRO A 28 -0.56 9.15 -2.30
CA PRO A 28 0.76 8.78 -2.82
C PRO A 28 1.55 7.83 -1.91
N ALA A 29 1.43 7.98 -0.58
CA ALA A 29 2.09 7.11 0.39
C ALA A 29 1.39 5.74 0.49
N ALA A 30 0.06 5.72 0.40
CA ALA A 30 -0.74 4.52 0.42
C ALA A 30 -0.50 3.68 -0.84
N SER A 31 -0.54 4.28 -2.04
CA SER A 31 -0.30 3.58 -3.31
C SER A 31 1.09 2.94 -3.37
N ALA A 32 2.11 3.66 -2.89
CA ALA A 32 3.46 3.14 -2.72
C ALA A 32 3.52 1.92 -1.78
N SER A 33 2.82 1.99 -0.65
CA SER A 33 2.77 0.92 0.35
C SER A 33 2.07 -0.34 -0.19
N TYR A 34 0.95 -0.18 -0.90
CA TYR A 34 0.24 -1.29 -1.53
C TYR A 34 1.06 -1.98 -2.61
N GLY A 35 1.88 -1.25 -3.38
CA GLY A 35 2.79 -1.82 -4.38
C GLY A 35 3.87 -2.72 -3.75
N LEU A 36 4.51 -2.25 -2.67
CA LEU A 36 5.47 -3.05 -1.92
C LEU A 36 4.81 -4.32 -1.34
N LEU A 37 3.65 -4.14 -0.70
CA LEU A 37 2.94 -5.22 -0.05
C LEU A 37 2.50 -6.30 -1.05
N ALA A 38 1.99 -5.88 -2.22
CA ALA A 38 1.64 -6.81 -3.30
C ALA A 38 2.87 -7.57 -3.81
N SER A 39 4.01 -6.90 -3.99
CA SER A 39 5.25 -7.54 -4.43
C SER A 39 5.71 -8.61 -3.42
N VAL A 40 5.83 -8.24 -2.14
CA VAL A 40 6.25 -9.17 -1.08
C VAL A 40 5.30 -10.36 -1.01
N LEU A 41 3.99 -10.15 -1.01
CA LEU A 41 3.01 -11.24 -0.94
C LEU A 41 3.11 -12.19 -2.13
N ILE A 42 3.17 -11.66 -3.36
CA ILE A 42 3.24 -12.49 -4.58
C ILE A 42 4.51 -13.33 -4.58
N PHE A 43 5.68 -12.73 -4.31
CA PHE A 43 6.93 -13.47 -4.35
C PHE A 43 7.10 -14.44 -3.17
N THR A 44 6.57 -14.09 -1.99
CA THR A 44 6.54 -15.01 -0.83
C THR A 44 5.65 -16.21 -1.11
N PHE A 45 4.46 -15.98 -1.68
CA PHE A 45 3.54 -17.05 -2.04
C PHE A 45 4.12 -17.96 -3.12
N LEU A 46 4.80 -17.38 -4.12
CA LEU A 46 5.47 -18.13 -5.16
C LEU A 46 6.64 -18.96 -4.61
N GLY A 47 7.43 -18.38 -3.70
CA GLY A 47 8.49 -19.09 -2.99
C GLY A 47 7.97 -20.26 -2.15
N TRP A 48 6.83 -20.07 -1.48
CA TRP A 48 6.16 -21.13 -0.72
C TRP A 48 5.67 -22.27 -1.62
N TYR A 49 5.11 -21.93 -2.77
CA TYR A 49 4.65 -22.92 -3.74
C TYR A 49 5.82 -23.78 -4.27
N ILE A 50 6.98 -23.16 -4.54
CA ILE A 50 8.18 -23.87 -4.98
C ILE A 50 8.75 -24.77 -3.87
N ASP A 51 8.80 -24.28 -2.63
CA ASP A 51 9.27 -25.08 -1.48
C ASP A 51 8.34 -26.28 -1.21
N ALA A 52 7.03 -26.09 -1.34
CA ALA A 52 6.04 -27.15 -1.17
C ALA A 52 6.20 -28.28 -2.20
N TYR A 53 6.62 -27.96 -3.43
CA TYR A 53 6.86 -28.95 -4.48
C TYR A 53 8.18 -29.71 -4.31
N ASN A 54 9.23 -29.04 -3.84
CA ASN A 54 10.56 -29.64 -3.71
C ASN A 54 10.77 -30.37 -2.36
N GLY A 55 9.83 -30.25 -1.41
CA GLY A 55 10.02 -30.76 -0.04
C GLY A 55 11.22 -30.14 0.68
N SER A 56 11.72 -29.01 0.16
CA SER A 56 12.92 -28.33 0.63
C SER A 56 12.61 -27.48 1.86
N SER A 57 13.65 -27.27 2.69
CA SER A 57 13.67 -26.20 3.69
C SER A 57 13.22 -24.87 3.07
N PRO A 58 12.66 -23.91 3.84
CA PRO A 58 11.93 -22.72 3.36
C PRO A 58 12.81 -21.68 2.64
N ILE A 59 13.62 -22.12 1.68
CA ILE A 59 14.67 -21.39 0.97
C ILE A 59 14.05 -20.67 -0.23
N GLY A 60 13.06 -21.28 -0.89
CA GLY A 60 12.21 -20.64 -1.89
C GLY A 60 11.43 -19.47 -1.30
N VAL A 61 10.83 -19.63 -0.12
CA VAL A 61 10.16 -18.54 0.62
C VAL A 61 11.17 -17.44 0.97
N LEU A 62 12.34 -17.79 1.51
CA LEU A 62 13.34 -16.82 1.94
C LEU A 62 13.91 -16.02 0.77
N SER A 63 14.23 -16.70 -0.34
CA SER A 63 14.69 -16.04 -1.57
C SER A 63 13.58 -15.22 -2.22
N GLY A 64 12.36 -15.73 -2.28
CA GLY A 64 11.18 -15.01 -2.77
C GLY A 64 10.90 -13.73 -1.96
N LEU A 65 10.98 -13.82 -0.63
CA LEU A 65 10.84 -12.65 0.25
C LEU A 65 11.93 -11.61 -0.05
N ALA A 66 13.20 -12.01 -0.14
CA ALA A 66 14.30 -11.10 -0.44
C ALA A 66 14.14 -10.42 -1.81
N ILE A 67 13.80 -11.20 -2.84
CA ILE A 67 13.55 -10.71 -4.20
C ILE A 67 12.35 -9.75 -4.23
N GLY A 68 11.24 -10.13 -3.60
CA GLY A 68 10.03 -9.30 -3.51
C GLY A 68 10.26 -8.00 -2.75
N LEU A 69 11.09 -8.02 -1.71
CA LEU A 69 11.49 -6.81 -0.99
C LEU A 69 12.31 -5.89 -1.91
N ILE A 70 13.35 -6.41 -2.57
CA ILE A 70 14.22 -5.62 -3.47
C ILE A 70 13.41 -5.04 -4.63
N LEU A 71 12.58 -5.84 -5.31
CA LEU A 71 11.74 -5.39 -6.42
C LEU A 71 10.67 -4.40 -5.97
N GLY A 72 10.03 -4.65 -4.83
CA GLY A 72 9.05 -3.74 -4.24
C GLY A 72 9.67 -2.38 -3.93
N PHE A 73 10.80 -2.34 -3.22
CA PHE A 73 11.52 -1.10 -2.93
C PHE A 73 12.05 -0.43 -4.19
N TYR A 74 12.54 -1.20 -5.17
CA TYR A 74 12.99 -0.65 -6.45
C TYR A 74 11.84 0.05 -7.18
N HIS A 75 10.66 -0.56 -7.22
CA HIS A 75 9.47 0.05 -7.80
C HIS A 75 9.08 1.32 -7.04
N LEU A 76 9.11 1.27 -5.71
CA LEU A 76 8.79 2.41 -4.83
C LEU A 76 9.76 3.58 -5.07
N LEU A 77 11.06 3.33 -5.07
CA LEU A 77 12.10 4.32 -5.34
C LEU A 77 11.98 4.90 -6.75
N LYS A 78 11.68 4.07 -7.75
CA LYS A 78 11.46 4.53 -9.13
C LYS A 78 10.24 5.44 -9.21
N THR A 79 9.11 5.07 -8.62
CA THR A 79 7.88 5.86 -8.65
C THR A 79 8.04 7.19 -7.90
N VAL A 80 8.68 7.18 -6.73
CA VAL A 80 8.97 8.40 -5.97
C VAL A 80 9.96 9.30 -6.72
N ARG A 81 11.00 8.74 -7.34
CA ARG A 81 12.02 9.52 -8.07
C ARG A 81 11.51 10.06 -9.42
N THR A 82 10.56 9.37 -10.06
CA THR A 82 9.91 9.83 -11.30
C THR A 82 8.89 10.94 -11.04
N HIS A 83 8.37 11.08 -9.82
CA HIS A 83 7.68 12.30 -9.38
C HIS A 83 8.70 13.44 -9.16
N LYS A 84 9.28 13.92 -10.26
CA LYS A 84 9.94 15.23 -10.32
C LYS A 84 8.81 16.28 -10.42
N PRO A 85 8.76 17.31 -9.55
CA PRO A 85 7.89 18.46 -9.80
C PRO A 85 8.27 19.17 -11.11
#